data_AF-A0A6D2IMU8-F1
#
_entry.id   AF-A0A6D2IMU8-F1
#
_cell.length_a   1.000
_cell.length_b   1.000
_cell.length_c   1.000
_cell.angle_alpha   90.00
_cell.angle_beta   90.00
_cell.angle_gamma   90.00
#
_symmetry.space_group_name_H-M   'P 1'
#
loop_
_entity.id
_entity.type
_entity.pdbx_description
1 polymer ?
#
loop_
_entity_poly.entity_id
_entity_poly.type
_entity_poly.pdbx_seq_one_letter_code
_entity_poly.pdbx_strand_id
1 'polypeptide(L)'
;MAELEKLKKAKEKRDMERARHEEDTVLLARERARAEFQDWEKKEEEFCFDQGKVRSKIRLREGRAKPIDVLYRHLDGGSELSDDMYIDLSSEPYMVFKGLTFQDLEELRDDIKTDAIELLAQEKGLHSGVEADVRRLLDGKTHSELVQMQLHIESQLFSGVAKVVEYWEAVLKLLDIYKAKACLKEIHAETLKRHVHRLENVSSEAEEESFSQEEADDMEAEEAACSFSPELMHGDDDDREEAIDSEEDKKLLETKRMVVLERQKKRLKVEDNLEVKAMKAMGEMEEGDAVFGSNAEVVKLDDKYRPRKPKYVNRVHTSYEWNKYNQTHYDHENPPPKVVQGYKFNIFYPDLLDNATAPTCFIEKDGTSDETCIIRFQAGPPYEDIAFRIVNKEWDRSRKNGFQHTFNGGILHLYFNFKRHRYRR
;
A
#
# COMPACT_ATOMS: atom_id res chain seq x y z
N MET A 1 12.56 -28.86 76.18
CA MET A 1 13.21 -27.70 75.52
C MET A 1 13.94 -28.09 74.24
N ALA A 2 14.84 -29.10 74.26
CA ALA A 2 15.61 -29.51 73.07
C ALA A 2 14.78 -30.05 71.89
N GLU A 3 13.66 -30.75 72.12
CA GLU A 3 12.80 -31.24 71.03
C GLU A 3 12.02 -30.13 70.32
N LEU A 4 11.58 -29.11 71.06
CA LEU A 4 10.92 -27.92 70.50
C LEU A 4 11.87 -27.13 69.60
N GLU A 5 13.15 -27.07 69.96
CA GLU A 5 14.18 -26.41 69.14
C GLU A 5 14.48 -27.20 67.86
N LYS A 6 14.52 -28.53 67.92
CA LYS A 6 14.65 -29.39 66.73
C LYS A 6 13.46 -29.25 65.79
N LEU A 7 12.24 -29.19 66.32
CA LEU A 7 11.02 -28.96 65.54
C LEU A 7 11.00 -27.57 64.89
N LYS A 8 11.46 -26.53 65.60
CA LYS A 8 11.61 -25.18 65.03
C LYS A 8 12.63 -25.15 63.88
N LYS A 9 13.80 -25.76 64.07
CA LYS A 9 14.83 -25.86 63.01
C LYS A 9 14.36 -26.68 61.81
N ALA A 10 13.58 -27.74 62.02
CA ALA A 10 13.01 -28.53 60.93
C ALA A 10 11.94 -27.76 60.14
N LYS A 11 11.10 -26.98 60.83
CA LYS A 11 10.10 -26.11 60.20
C LYS A 11 10.76 -25.00 59.38
N GLU A 12 11.73 -24.31 59.95
CA GLU A 12 12.50 -23.26 59.28
C GLU A 12 13.24 -23.79 58.05
N LYS A 13 13.85 -24.98 58.13
CA LYS A 13 14.48 -25.62 56.97
C LYS A 13 13.47 -25.92 55.84
N ARG A 14 12.26 -26.39 56.18
CA ARG A 14 11.18 -26.65 55.21
C ARG A 14 10.61 -25.38 54.60
N ASP A 15 10.51 -24.31 55.39
CA ASP A 15 10.04 -23.01 54.93
C ASP A 15 11.09 -22.36 54.01
N MET A 16 12.39 -22.48 54.32
CA MET A 16 13.49 -22.05 53.44
C MET A 16 13.57 -22.86 52.14
N GLU A 17 13.35 -24.17 52.19
CA GLU A 17 13.31 -25.02 50.99
C GLU A 17 12.10 -24.69 50.10
N ARG A 18 10.95 -24.41 50.72
CA ARG A 18 9.75 -23.93 50.00
C ARG A 18 9.98 -22.57 49.37
N ALA A 19 10.60 -21.63 50.10
CA ALA A 19 10.92 -20.30 49.57
C ALA A 19 11.87 -20.38 48.37
N ARG A 20 12.91 -21.22 48.43
CA ARG A 20 13.81 -21.44 47.28
C ARG A 20 13.09 -22.04 46.08
N HIS A 21 12.25 -23.05 46.30
CA HIS A 21 11.46 -23.64 45.22
C HIS A 21 10.47 -22.61 44.63
N GLU A 22 9.87 -21.76 45.47
CA GLU A 22 8.99 -20.68 45.01
C GLU A 22 9.75 -19.65 44.18
N GLU A 23 10.92 -19.20 44.62
CA GLU A 23 11.82 -18.31 43.87
C GLU A 23 12.23 -18.92 42.51
N ASP A 24 12.64 -20.20 42.49
CA ASP A 24 13.02 -20.91 41.26
C ASP A 24 11.83 -21.03 40.29
N THR A 25 10.61 -21.29 40.79
CA THR A 25 9.41 -21.35 39.94
C THR A 25 9.04 -20.00 39.33
N VAL A 26 9.21 -18.91 40.08
CA VAL A 26 8.96 -17.54 39.60
C VAL A 26 10.00 -17.14 38.56
N LEU A 27 11.27 -17.49 38.78
CA LEU A 27 12.34 -17.24 37.82
C LEU A 27 12.08 -17.97 36.50
N LEU A 28 11.77 -19.27 36.57
CA LEU A 28 11.47 -20.08 35.39
C LEU A 28 10.23 -19.58 34.64
N ALA A 29 9.20 -19.11 35.36
CA ALA A 29 8.02 -18.50 34.76
C ALA A 29 8.36 -17.18 34.03
N ARG A 30 9.24 -16.35 34.62
CA ARG A 30 9.71 -15.11 33.99
C ARG A 30 10.57 -15.37 32.75
N GLU A 31 11.42 -16.39 32.77
CA GLU A 31 12.22 -16.80 31.62
C GLU A 31 11.35 -17.33 30.49
N ARG A 32 10.36 -18.16 30.80
CA ARG A 32 9.38 -18.63 29.81
C ARG A 32 8.61 -17.47 29.18
N ALA A 33 8.11 -16.54 29.99
CA ALA A 33 7.39 -15.36 29.49
C ALA A 33 8.26 -14.48 28.58
N ARG A 34 9.57 -14.36 28.86
CA ARG A 34 10.51 -13.65 27.98
C ARG A 34 10.72 -14.38 26.65
N ALA A 35 10.87 -15.70 26.68
CA ALA A 35 11.02 -16.50 25.47
C ALA A 35 9.76 -16.42 24.59
N GLU A 36 8.57 -16.55 25.20
CA GLU A 36 7.29 -16.39 24.50
C GLU A 36 7.14 -14.99 23.90
N PHE A 37 7.58 -13.94 24.61
CA PHE A 37 7.57 -12.57 24.09
C PHE A 37 8.50 -12.40 22.89
N GLN A 38 9.71 -12.96 22.94
CA GLN A 38 10.66 -12.91 21.81
C GLN A 38 10.14 -13.69 20.59
N ASP A 39 9.52 -14.85 20.80
CA ASP A 39 8.92 -15.62 19.71
C ASP A 39 7.71 -14.89 19.11
N TRP A 40 6.98 -14.12 19.92
CA TRP A 40 5.90 -13.26 19.44
C TRP A 40 6.45 -12.07 18.64
N GLU A 41 7.51 -11.41 19.13
CA GLU A 41 8.17 -10.30 18.45
C GLU A 41 8.68 -10.72 17.06
N LYS A 42 9.35 -11.88 16.95
CA LYS A 42 9.78 -12.43 15.66
C LYS A 42 8.62 -12.70 14.71
N LYS A 43 7.52 -13.26 15.21
CA LYS A 43 6.32 -13.51 14.39
C LYS A 43 5.67 -12.21 13.92
N GLU A 44 5.69 -11.17 14.75
CA GLU A 44 5.19 -9.84 14.38
C GLU A 44 6.07 -9.20 13.30
N GLU A 45 7.40 -9.34 13.41
CA GLU A 45 8.36 -8.90 12.39
C GLU A 45 8.16 -9.64 11.06
N GLU A 46 8.02 -10.97 11.10
CA GLU A 46 7.73 -11.79 9.92
C GLU A 46 6.40 -11.39 9.27
N PHE A 47 5.36 -11.18 10.07
CA PHE A 47 4.06 -10.71 9.58
C PHE A 47 4.17 -9.33 8.94
N CYS A 48 4.87 -8.38 9.58
CA CYS A 48 5.11 -7.05 9.02
C CYS A 48 5.88 -7.11 7.71
N PHE A 49 6.88 -7.99 7.62
CA PHE A 49 7.66 -8.22 6.41
C PHE A 49 6.80 -8.77 5.27
N ASP A 50 5.98 -9.80 5.53
CA ASP A 50 5.10 -10.38 4.51
C ASP A 50 3.98 -9.42 4.08
N GLN A 51 3.41 -8.65 5.01
CA GLN A 51 2.51 -7.54 4.68
C GLN A 51 3.21 -6.49 3.81
N GLY A 52 4.48 -6.21 4.09
CA GLY A 52 5.34 -5.35 3.28
C GLY A 52 5.44 -5.84 1.84
N LYS A 53 5.74 -7.12 1.62
CA LYS A 53 5.77 -7.75 0.29
C LYS A 53 4.45 -7.62 -0.45
N VAL A 54 3.34 -7.95 0.22
CA VAL A 54 2.00 -7.87 -0.38
C VAL A 54 1.67 -6.44 -0.80
N ARG A 55 1.94 -5.45 0.06
CA ARG A 55 1.74 -4.03 -0.25
C ARG A 55 2.61 -3.58 -1.42
N SER A 56 3.86 -4.03 -1.46
CA SER A 56 4.78 -3.75 -2.56
C SER A 56 4.23 -4.30 -3.88
N LYS A 57 3.81 -5.57 -3.90
CA LYS A 57 3.19 -6.22 -5.08
C LYS A 57 1.96 -5.43 -5.57
N ILE A 58 1.09 -4.97 -4.67
CA ILE A 58 -0.09 -4.17 -5.02
C ILE A 58 0.31 -2.81 -5.64
N ARG A 59 1.25 -2.08 -5.03
CA ARG A 59 1.71 -0.77 -5.56
C ARG A 59 2.32 -0.89 -6.95
N LEU A 60 3.07 -1.95 -7.20
CA LEU A 60 3.66 -2.25 -8.51
C LEU A 60 2.57 -2.50 -9.57
N ARG A 61 1.51 -3.24 -9.21
CA ARG A 61 0.36 -3.52 -10.09
C ARG A 61 -0.48 -2.27 -10.39
N GLU A 62 -0.61 -1.38 -9.41
CA GLU A 62 -1.39 -0.14 -9.54
C GLU A 62 -0.63 1.02 -10.23
N GLY A 63 0.64 0.82 -10.60
CA GLY A 63 1.47 1.86 -11.22
C GLY A 63 1.89 2.98 -10.25
N ARG A 64 1.81 2.73 -8.93
CA ARG A 64 2.21 3.66 -7.86
C ARG A 64 3.40 3.13 -7.07
N ALA A 65 4.36 2.55 -7.78
CA ALA A 65 5.54 1.93 -7.20
C ALA A 65 6.43 2.95 -6.50
N LYS A 66 6.83 2.67 -5.26
CA LYS A 66 7.91 3.40 -4.61
C LYS A 66 9.27 2.92 -5.14
N PRO A 67 10.33 3.73 -5.00
CA PRO A 67 11.69 3.31 -5.38
C PRO A 67 12.13 1.99 -4.73
N ILE A 68 11.79 1.76 -3.45
CA ILE A 68 12.08 0.51 -2.73
C ILE A 68 11.37 -0.70 -3.34
N ASP A 69 10.15 -0.53 -3.83
CA ASP A 69 9.36 -1.61 -4.45
C ASP A 69 10.01 -2.07 -5.77
N VAL A 70 10.61 -1.13 -6.51
CA VAL A 70 11.34 -1.43 -7.75
C VAL A 70 12.64 -2.17 -7.43
N LEU A 71 13.37 -1.76 -6.38
CA LEU A 71 14.59 -2.46 -5.95
C LEU A 71 14.28 -3.89 -5.48
N TYR A 72 13.23 -4.06 -4.66
CA TYR A 72 12.77 -5.37 -4.20
C TYR A 72 12.41 -6.29 -5.38
N ARG A 73 11.70 -5.77 -6.39
CA ARG A 73 11.35 -6.52 -7.60
C ARG A 73 12.57 -7.07 -8.34
N HIS A 74 13.66 -6.29 -8.42
CA HIS A 74 14.90 -6.74 -9.07
C HIS A 74 15.63 -7.83 -8.30
N LEU A 75 15.43 -7.92 -6.98
CA LEU A 75 16.02 -8.95 -6.11
C LEU A 75 15.19 -10.24 -6.08
N ASP A 76 13.86 -10.13 -6.05
CA ASP A 76 12.94 -11.28 -5.95
C ASP A 76 12.85 -12.11 -7.25
N GLY A 77 13.42 -11.61 -8.35
CA GLY A 77 13.58 -12.36 -9.61
C GLY A 77 12.27 -12.94 -10.17
N GLY A 78 11.14 -12.30 -9.87
CA GLY A 78 9.81 -12.77 -10.26
C GLY A 78 9.51 -14.20 -9.80
N SER A 79 10.05 -14.64 -8.65
CA SER A 79 10.00 -16.05 -8.22
C SER A 79 8.60 -16.57 -7.88
N GLU A 80 7.60 -15.70 -7.74
CA GLU A 80 6.23 -16.09 -7.45
C GLU A 80 5.21 -15.30 -8.28
N LEU A 81 4.81 -15.92 -9.39
CA LEU A 81 3.47 -15.89 -10.00
C LEU A 81 3.13 -14.86 -11.09
N SER A 82 2.43 -15.44 -12.06
CA SER A 82 1.57 -14.92 -13.13
C SER A 82 2.27 -14.36 -14.38
N ASP A 83 1.88 -14.99 -15.49
CA ASP A 83 2.18 -14.79 -16.91
C ASP A 83 1.65 -13.44 -17.46
N ASP A 84 1.40 -12.47 -16.57
CA ASP A 84 0.47 -11.38 -16.80
C ASP A 84 1.16 -10.01 -16.62
N MET A 85 2.38 -9.85 -17.11
CA MET A 85 2.90 -8.57 -17.57
C MET A 85 4.31 -8.74 -18.12
N TYR A 86 4.51 -8.24 -19.33
CA TYR A 86 5.82 -7.97 -19.91
C TYR A 86 6.68 -7.23 -18.88
N ILE A 87 7.62 -7.96 -18.28
CA ILE A 87 8.43 -7.45 -17.18
C ILE A 87 9.50 -6.56 -17.79
N ASP A 88 9.44 -5.25 -17.52
CA ASP A 88 10.58 -4.37 -17.81
C ASP A 88 11.69 -4.61 -16.77
N LEU A 89 12.31 -5.78 -16.85
CA LEU A 89 13.58 -6.10 -16.23
C LEU A 89 14.75 -5.55 -17.08
N SER A 90 14.48 -4.77 -18.15
CA SER A 90 15.51 -4.25 -19.04
C SER A 90 16.23 -3.04 -18.45
N SER A 91 15.61 -2.35 -17.50
CA SER A 91 16.22 -1.23 -16.80
C SER A 91 17.18 -1.71 -15.71
N GLU A 92 18.41 -1.19 -15.74
CA GLU A 92 19.40 -1.53 -14.71
C GLU A 92 18.96 -1.00 -13.32
N PRO A 93 19.15 -1.75 -12.22
CA PRO A 93 18.57 -1.40 -10.91
C PRO A 93 18.94 -0.01 -10.38
N TYR A 94 20.10 0.52 -10.79
CA TYR A 94 20.55 1.86 -10.37
C TYR A 94 19.79 3.00 -11.07
N MET A 95 19.01 2.71 -12.13
CA MET A 95 18.18 3.71 -12.81
C MET A 95 17.02 4.18 -11.95
N VAL A 96 16.66 3.45 -10.89
CA VAL A 96 15.68 3.86 -9.88
C VAL A 96 16.06 5.20 -9.24
N PHE A 97 17.36 5.48 -9.10
CA PHE A 97 17.86 6.73 -8.52
C PHE A 97 17.82 7.92 -9.49
N LYS A 98 17.58 7.69 -10.78
CA LYS A 98 17.61 8.74 -11.80
C LYS A 98 16.28 9.50 -11.82
N GLY A 99 16.31 10.75 -11.38
CA GLY A 99 15.12 11.63 -11.37
C GLY A 99 14.37 11.68 -10.04
N LEU A 100 14.89 11.02 -8.99
CA LEU A 100 14.43 11.21 -7.62
C LEU A 100 14.89 12.56 -7.07
N THR A 101 14.03 13.21 -6.29
CA THR A 101 14.43 14.40 -5.54
C THR A 101 15.25 14.01 -4.31
N PHE A 102 15.94 14.99 -3.70
CA PHE A 102 16.66 14.74 -2.45
C PHE A 102 15.75 14.20 -1.34
N GLN A 103 14.50 14.68 -1.29
CA GLN A 103 13.50 14.21 -0.32
C GLN A 103 13.10 12.75 -0.57
N ASP A 104 12.95 12.34 -1.84
CA ASP A 104 12.63 10.95 -2.18
C ASP A 104 13.81 10.01 -1.89
N LEU A 105 15.04 10.48 -2.03
CA LEU A 105 16.25 9.73 -1.66
C LEU A 105 16.40 9.58 -0.14
N GLU A 106 16.01 10.59 0.61
CA GLU A 106 15.94 10.56 2.07
C GLU A 106 14.86 9.59 2.55
N GLU A 107 13.66 9.61 1.95
CA GLU A 107 12.60 8.64 2.24
C GLU A 107 13.03 7.22 1.87
N LEU A 108 13.65 7.02 0.70
CA LEU A 108 14.17 5.72 0.28
C LEU A 108 15.26 5.20 1.21
N ARG A 109 16.14 6.08 1.69
CA ARG A 109 17.17 5.75 2.67
C ARG A 109 16.53 5.28 3.98
N ASP A 110 15.51 5.98 4.44
CA ASP A 110 14.83 5.66 5.69
C ASP A 110 13.98 4.38 5.54
N ASP A 111 13.37 4.15 4.37
CA ASP A 111 12.66 2.92 4.01
C ASP A 111 13.60 1.69 3.93
N ILE A 112 14.87 1.88 3.49
CA ILE A 112 15.90 0.82 3.44
C ILE A 112 16.53 0.58 4.81
N LYS A 113 16.49 1.56 5.72
CA LYS A 113 17.14 1.47 7.03
C LYS A 113 16.33 0.62 8.01
N THR A 114 16.77 -0.63 8.15
CA THR A 114 16.97 -1.25 9.46
C THR A 114 18.47 -1.21 9.80
N ASP A 115 18.83 -0.40 10.80
CA ASP A 115 20.10 -0.28 11.55
C ASP A 115 21.47 -0.08 10.87
N ALA A 116 21.63 -0.09 9.54
CA ALA A 116 22.98 -0.22 8.96
C ALA A 116 23.75 1.08 8.56
N ILE A 117 23.17 2.29 8.57
CA ILE A 117 23.82 3.43 7.87
C ILE A 117 23.75 4.75 8.65
N GLU A 118 24.44 4.81 9.79
CA GLU A 118 24.70 6.07 10.52
C GLU A 118 26.12 6.63 10.30
N LEU A 119 26.91 6.05 9.39
CA LEU A 119 28.34 6.43 9.23
C LEU A 119 28.75 7.10 7.91
N LEU A 120 27.83 7.35 6.97
CA LEU A 120 28.20 7.83 5.62
C LEU A 120 27.61 9.20 5.22
N ALA A 121 27.18 10.02 6.17
CA ALA A 121 26.73 11.38 5.89
C ALA A 121 27.80 12.42 6.24
N GLN A 122 28.85 12.52 5.41
CA GLN A 122 29.70 13.71 5.32
C GLN A 122 29.97 14.04 3.85
N GLU A 123 29.04 14.81 3.26
CA GLU A 123 29.24 15.41 1.94
C GLU A 123 30.02 16.73 2.07
N LYS A 124 31.23 16.75 1.50
CA LYS A 124 31.87 17.97 0.99
C LYS A 124 32.14 17.75 -0.49
N GLY A 125 31.57 18.63 -1.31
CA GLY A 125 31.66 18.60 -2.76
C GLY A 125 33.10 18.66 -3.28
N LEU A 126 33.36 17.89 -4.33
CA LEU A 126 34.63 17.82 -5.05
C LEU A 126 34.53 18.49 -6.41
N HIS A 127 35.68 18.93 -6.94
CA HIS A 127 35.81 19.64 -8.20
C HIS A 127 35.44 18.76 -9.41
N SER A 128 34.56 19.29 -10.28
CA SER A 128 34.01 18.60 -11.47
C SER A 128 35.06 18.05 -12.46
N GLY A 129 36.27 18.59 -12.47
CA GLY A 129 37.37 18.11 -13.34
C GLY A 129 37.97 16.77 -12.89
N VAL A 130 38.08 16.54 -11.58
CA VAL A 130 38.59 15.27 -11.02
C VAL A 130 37.56 14.16 -11.24
N GLU A 131 36.27 14.50 -11.14
CA GLU A 131 35.19 13.55 -11.32
C GLU A 131 35.18 12.92 -12.72
N ALA A 132 35.41 13.70 -13.78
CA ALA A 132 35.40 13.19 -15.16
C ALA A 132 36.53 12.19 -15.44
N ASP A 133 37.74 12.47 -14.96
CA ASP A 133 38.89 11.57 -15.13
C ASP A 133 38.74 10.28 -14.32
N VAL A 134 38.18 10.38 -13.10
CA VAL A 134 37.92 9.21 -12.26
C VAL A 134 36.77 8.37 -12.83
N ARG A 135 35.71 8.97 -13.37
CA ARG A 135 34.64 8.24 -14.08
C ARG A 135 35.21 7.43 -15.25
N ARG A 136 36.04 8.03 -16.11
CA ARG A 136 36.71 7.30 -17.22
C ARG A 136 37.57 6.14 -16.71
N LEU A 137 38.15 6.26 -15.52
CA LEU A 137 39.03 5.26 -14.94
C LEU A 137 38.26 4.12 -14.23
N LEU A 138 37.05 4.37 -13.74
CA LEU A 138 36.22 3.41 -13.00
C LEU A 138 35.10 2.80 -13.84
N ASP A 139 34.66 3.45 -14.91
CA ASP A 139 33.64 2.91 -15.83
C ASP A 139 34.13 1.62 -16.50
N GLY A 140 33.30 0.58 -16.48
CA GLY A 140 33.55 -0.70 -17.14
C GLY A 140 34.35 -1.73 -16.36
N LYS A 141 34.80 -1.42 -15.13
CA LYS A 141 35.50 -2.36 -14.25
C LYS A 141 34.53 -3.24 -13.47
N THR A 142 34.96 -4.48 -13.18
CA THR A 142 34.19 -5.44 -12.37
C THR A 142 34.28 -5.11 -10.87
N HIS A 143 33.37 -5.65 -10.05
CA HIS A 143 33.40 -5.38 -8.61
C HIS A 143 34.73 -5.80 -7.98
N SER A 144 35.28 -6.95 -8.39
CA SER A 144 36.56 -7.48 -7.90
C SER A 144 37.75 -6.59 -8.27
N GLU A 145 37.79 -6.05 -9.48
CA GLU A 145 38.82 -5.09 -9.92
C GLU A 145 38.77 -3.78 -9.13
N LEU A 146 37.56 -3.27 -8.85
CA LEU A 146 37.37 -2.09 -8.02
C LEU A 146 37.83 -2.33 -6.57
N VAL A 147 37.59 -3.51 -6.01
CA VAL A 147 38.11 -3.91 -4.68
C VAL A 147 39.63 -3.96 -4.67
N GLN A 148 40.26 -4.56 -5.69
CA GLN A 148 41.72 -4.61 -5.80
C GLN A 148 42.33 -3.21 -5.93
N MET A 149 41.68 -2.31 -6.68
CA MET A 149 42.11 -0.93 -6.78
C MET A 149 41.99 -0.17 -5.48
N GLN A 150 40.94 -0.38 -4.67
CA GLN A 150 40.84 0.22 -3.35
C GLN A 150 42.03 -0.18 -2.47
N LEU A 151 42.31 -1.48 -2.38
CA LEU A 151 43.43 -1.98 -1.60
C LEU A 151 44.77 -1.40 -2.06
N HIS A 152 44.94 -1.25 -3.37
CA HIS A 152 46.13 -0.62 -3.93
C HIS A 152 46.25 0.86 -3.55
N ILE A 153 45.17 1.63 -3.66
CA ILE A 153 45.13 3.06 -3.33
C ILE A 153 45.32 3.28 -1.83
N GLU A 154 44.67 2.49 -0.98
CA GLU A 154 44.83 2.53 0.48
C GLU A 154 46.26 2.19 0.90
N SER A 155 46.90 1.20 0.26
CA SER A 155 48.30 0.86 0.50
C SER A 155 49.25 2.01 0.07
N GLN A 156 48.94 2.69 -1.02
CA GLN A 156 49.72 3.86 -1.47
C GLN A 156 49.53 5.10 -0.59
N LEU A 157 48.33 5.30 -0.04
CA LEU A 157 48.05 6.33 0.97
C LEU A 157 48.77 6.03 2.28
N PHE A 158 48.75 4.78 2.74
CA PHE A 158 49.40 4.36 3.98
C PHE A 158 50.93 4.43 3.90
N SER A 159 51.52 4.14 2.74
CA SER A 159 52.96 4.23 2.51
C SER A 159 53.50 5.65 2.33
N GLY A 160 52.61 6.68 2.29
CA GLY A 160 53.00 8.09 2.17
C GLY A 160 53.58 8.49 0.81
N VAL A 161 53.48 7.63 -0.20
CA VAL A 161 54.00 7.87 -1.56
C VAL A 161 53.03 8.72 -2.41
N ALA A 162 51.78 8.86 -1.95
CA ALA A 162 50.74 9.61 -2.63
C ALA A 162 51.01 11.13 -2.64
N LYS A 163 51.26 11.68 -3.83
CA LYS A 163 51.54 13.13 -4.02
C LYS A 163 50.32 14.04 -3.84
N VAL A 164 49.09 13.52 -3.94
CA VAL A 164 47.85 14.29 -3.81
C VAL A 164 46.83 13.49 -3.00
N VAL A 165 46.91 13.59 -1.67
CA VAL A 165 46.07 12.85 -0.72
C VAL A 165 44.58 13.15 -0.95
N GLU A 166 44.21 14.42 -1.13
CA GLU A 166 42.83 14.86 -1.37
C GLU A 166 42.19 14.24 -2.62
N TYR A 167 42.99 14.01 -3.67
CA TYR A 167 42.53 13.36 -4.89
C TYR A 167 42.23 11.87 -4.65
N TRP A 168 43.10 11.17 -3.94
CA TRP A 168 42.90 9.75 -3.67
C TRP A 168 41.80 9.49 -2.64
N GLU A 169 41.63 10.37 -1.65
CA GLU A 169 40.47 10.35 -0.76
C GLU A 169 39.15 10.57 -1.51
N ALA A 170 39.14 11.47 -2.51
CA ALA A 170 38.01 11.67 -3.40
C ALA A 170 37.72 10.42 -4.26
N VAL A 171 38.76 9.80 -4.80
CA VAL A 171 38.66 8.56 -5.57
C VAL A 171 38.08 7.45 -4.72
N LEU A 172 38.53 7.26 -3.48
CA LEU A 172 38.01 6.23 -2.57
C LEU A 172 36.51 6.39 -2.32
N LYS A 173 36.04 7.62 -2.05
CA LYS A 173 34.61 7.90 -1.88
C LYS A 173 33.78 7.58 -3.12
N LEU A 174 34.28 7.95 -4.30
CA LEU A 174 33.58 7.65 -5.55
C LEU A 174 33.64 6.15 -5.88
N LEU A 175 34.72 5.47 -5.46
CA LEU A 175 34.93 4.05 -5.67
C LEU A 175 33.92 3.20 -4.89
N ASP A 176 33.49 3.63 -3.70
CA ASP A 176 32.39 2.97 -2.98
C ASP A 176 31.06 3.02 -3.76
N ILE A 177 30.75 4.16 -4.39
CA ILE A 177 29.57 4.30 -5.26
C ILE A 177 29.68 3.39 -6.48
N TYR A 178 30.86 3.34 -7.09
CA TYR A 178 31.13 2.50 -8.25
C TYR A 178 31.10 1.00 -7.93
N LYS A 179 31.61 0.60 -6.76
CA LYS A 179 31.50 -0.76 -6.23
C LYS A 179 30.05 -1.15 -6.03
N ALA A 180 29.24 -0.27 -5.45
CA ALA A 180 27.80 -0.49 -5.26
C ALA A 180 27.08 -0.62 -6.61
N LYS A 181 27.38 0.24 -7.58
CA LYS A 181 26.84 0.15 -8.95
C LYS A 181 27.24 -1.15 -9.65
N ALA A 182 28.50 -1.56 -9.56
CA ALA A 182 28.99 -2.81 -10.15
C ALA A 182 28.33 -4.02 -9.49
N CYS A 183 28.20 -4.03 -8.16
CA CYS A 183 27.51 -5.08 -7.43
C CYS A 183 26.04 -5.21 -7.86
N LEU A 184 25.31 -4.09 -7.98
CA LEU A 184 23.93 -4.10 -8.48
C LEU A 184 23.82 -4.63 -9.91
N LYS A 185 24.80 -4.32 -10.78
CA LYS A 185 24.86 -4.88 -12.15
C LYS A 185 25.11 -6.38 -12.16
N GLU A 186 26.01 -6.88 -11.31
CA GLU A 186 26.30 -8.31 -11.19
C GLU A 186 25.08 -9.09 -10.67
N ILE A 187 24.42 -8.59 -9.61
CA ILE A 187 23.19 -9.17 -9.08
C ILE A 187 22.10 -9.18 -10.15
N HIS A 188 21.93 -8.08 -10.90
CA HIS A 188 20.95 -8.02 -11.97
C HIS A 188 21.24 -9.02 -13.10
N ALA A 189 22.50 -9.14 -13.51
CA ALA A 189 22.92 -10.10 -14.53
C ALA A 189 22.67 -11.55 -14.06
N GLU A 190 22.89 -11.85 -12.78
CA GLU A 190 22.59 -13.15 -12.20
C GLU A 190 21.07 -13.42 -12.15
N THR A 191 20.29 -12.44 -11.71
CA THR A 191 18.82 -12.53 -11.71
C THR A 191 18.27 -12.74 -13.12
N LEU A 192 18.80 -12.03 -14.12
CA LEU A 192 18.40 -12.19 -15.52
C LEU A 192 18.72 -13.59 -16.05
N LYS A 193 19.92 -14.12 -15.75
CA LYS A 193 20.29 -15.51 -16.08
C LYS A 193 19.35 -16.52 -15.44
N ARG A 194 18.99 -16.33 -14.16
CA ARG A 194 18.05 -17.19 -13.44
C ARG A 194 16.65 -17.15 -14.07
N HIS A 195 16.22 -15.98 -14.55
CA HIS A 195 14.94 -15.83 -15.22
C HIS A 195 14.91 -16.52 -16.59
N VAL A 196 15.96 -16.36 -17.40
CA VAL A 196 16.11 -17.08 -18.69
C VAL A 196 16.08 -18.59 -18.49
N HIS A 197 16.85 -19.10 -17.52
CA HIS A 197 16.85 -20.54 -17.21
C HIS A 197 15.47 -21.07 -16.79
N ARG A 198 14.67 -20.27 -16.07
CA ARG A 198 13.30 -20.66 -15.70
C ARG A 198 12.39 -20.74 -16.92
N LEU A 199 12.50 -19.80 -17.86
CA LEU A 199 11.70 -19.79 -19.09
C LEU A 199 12.06 -20.97 -20.00
N GLU A 200 13.36 -21.32 -20.10
CA GLU A 200 13.81 -22.50 -20.83
C GLU A 200 13.22 -23.79 -20.26
N ASN A 201 13.17 -23.93 -18.93
CA ASN A 201 12.63 -25.13 -18.27
C ASN A 201 11.09 -25.24 -18.44
N VAL A 202 10.35 -24.12 -18.37
CA VAL A 202 8.89 -24.11 -18.62
C VAL A 202 8.57 -24.49 -20.06
N SER A 203 9.39 -24.06 -21.03
CA SER A 203 9.24 -24.47 -22.43
C SER A 203 9.46 -25.98 -22.62
N SER A 204 10.42 -26.58 -21.91
CA SER A 204 10.66 -28.02 -21.99
C SER A 204 9.56 -28.85 -21.32
N GLU A 205 8.98 -28.38 -20.21
CA GLU A 205 7.88 -29.07 -19.53
C GLU A 205 6.58 -29.01 -20.34
N ALA A 206 6.30 -27.89 -21.03
CA ALA A 206 5.15 -27.75 -21.93
C ALA A 206 5.26 -28.65 -23.18
N GLU A 207 6.48 -28.89 -23.67
CA GLU A 207 6.72 -29.83 -24.78
C GLU A 207 6.50 -31.30 -24.33
N GLU A 208 6.85 -31.67 -23.09
CA GLU A 208 6.61 -33.02 -22.55
C GLU A 208 5.12 -33.30 -22.24
N GLU A 209 4.37 -32.32 -21.74
CA GLU A 209 2.91 -32.47 -21.52
C GLU A 209 2.12 -32.52 -22.85
N SER A 210 2.59 -31.82 -23.90
CA SER A 210 1.94 -31.88 -25.22
C SER A 210 2.03 -33.26 -25.89
N PHE A 211 3.05 -34.06 -25.55
CA PHE A 211 3.26 -35.39 -26.13
C PHE A 211 2.40 -36.49 -25.49
N SER A 212 1.77 -36.23 -24.34
CA SER A 212 0.98 -37.23 -23.60
C SER A 212 -0.54 -37.07 -23.75
N GLN A 213 -1.01 -35.99 -24.41
CA GLN A 213 -2.44 -35.68 -24.52
C GLN A 213 -3.06 -36.01 -25.89
N GLU A 214 -2.27 -36.46 -26.89
CA GLU A 214 -2.78 -36.78 -28.24
C GLU A 214 -3.42 -38.18 -28.39
N GLU A 215 -3.39 -39.05 -27.38
CA GLU A 215 -4.00 -40.41 -27.47
C GLU A 215 -5.41 -40.55 -26.87
N ALA A 216 -6.05 -39.47 -26.39
CA ALA A 216 -7.41 -39.57 -25.86
C ALA A 216 -8.22 -38.28 -26.06
N ASP A 217 -8.88 -38.15 -27.21
CA ASP A 217 -10.34 -37.95 -27.26
C ASP A 217 -10.81 -37.75 -28.71
N ASP A 218 -11.45 -38.80 -29.22
CA ASP A 218 -12.21 -38.83 -30.46
C ASP A 218 -13.68 -39.07 -30.05
N MET A 219 -14.53 -38.02 -30.08
CA MET A 219 -15.96 -38.05 -30.44
C MET A 219 -16.75 -36.78 -30.03
N GLU A 220 -17.33 -36.16 -31.07
CA GLU A 220 -18.66 -35.52 -31.17
C GLU A 220 -18.97 -34.09 -30.63
N ALA A 221 -19.38 -33.26 -31.62
CA ALA A 221 -20.51 -32.31 -31.65
C ALA A 221 -20.28 -30.80 -31.33
N GLU A 222 -19.98 -30.04 -32.39
CA GLU A 222 -20.72 -28.87 -32.92
C GLU A 222 -21.72 -28.13 -31.98
N GLU A 223 -21.46 -26.86 -31.61
CA GLU A 223 -21.87 -25.66 -32.37
C GLU A 223 -21.55 -24.34 -31.62
N ALA A 224 -20.91 -23.43 -32.38
CA ALA A 224 -21.12 -21.97 -32.45
C ALA A 224 -21.29 -21.13 -31.16
N ALA A 225 -20.21 -20.44 -30.76
CA ALA A 225 -20.11 -18.97 -30.77
C ALA A 225 -18.71 -18.52 -30.31
N CYS A 226 -18.14 -17.54 -31.03
CA CYS A 226 -16.93 -16.78 -30.71
C CYS A 226 -15.58 -17.35 -31.20
N SER A 227 -15.41 -17.51 -32.51
CA SER A 227 -14.11 -17.32 -33.16
C SER A 227 -13.83 -15.82 -33.34
N PHE A 228 -12.90 -15.27 -32.57
CA PHE A 228 -12.37 -13.91 -32.75
C PHE A 228 -11.09 -13.94 -33.60
N SER A 229 -11.11 -14.69 -34.69
CA SER A 229 -10.01 -14.71 -35.68
C SER A 229 -10.51 -14.02 -36.96
N PRO A 230 -9.77 -13.04 -37.52
CA PRO A 230 -10.18 -12.37 -38.75
C PRO A 230 -10.28 -13.37 -39.91
N GLU A 231 -11.24 -13.19 -40.82
CA GLU A 231 -11.30 -13.96 -42.06
C GLU A 231 -10.08 -13.65 -42.95
N LEU A 232 -9.48 -14.69 -43.51
CA LEU A 232 -8.43 -14.59 -44.51
C LEU A 232 -9.01 -14.01 -45.82
N MET A 233 -8.67 -12.77 -46.10
CA MET A 233 -8.93 -12.13 -47.40
C MET A 233 -8.16 -12.88 -48.49
N HIS A 234 -8.86 -13.48 -49.44
CA HIS A 234 -8.26 -14.07 -50.64
C HIS A 234 -7.86 -12.96 -51.62
N GLY A 235 -6.61 -13.00 -52.08
CA GLY A 235 -5.97 -11.94 -52.86
C GLY A 235 -6.40 -11.92 -54.32
N ASP A 236 -7.40 -11.09 -54.63
CA ASP A 236 -7.68 -10.59 -55.98
C ASP A 236 -8.13 -9.10 -56.01
N ASP A 237 -7.90 -8.33 -54.94
CA ASP A 237 -8.16 -6.87 -54.88
C ASP A 237 -6.87 -6.08 -54.54
N ASP A 238 -5.81 -6.26 -55.33
CA ASP A 238 -4.50 -5.62 -55.10
C ASP A 238 -4.39 -4.18 -55.67
N ASP A 239 -5.51 -3.52 -55.99
CA ASP A 239 -5.48 -2.23 -56.71
C ASP A 239 -5.99 -1.01 -55.92
N ARG A 240 -6.33 -1.12 -54.62
CA ARG A 240 -6.77 0.07 -53.82
C ARG A 240 -6.41 0.10 -52.34
N GLU A 241 -5.38 -0.59 -51.88
CA GLU A 241 -4.86 -0.33 -50.53
C GLU A 241 -3.72 0.69 -50.59
N GLU A 242 -4.05 1.97 -50.41
CA GLU A 242 -3.06 2.98 -50.06
C GLU A 242 -2.42 2.54 -48.74
N ALA A 243 -1.23 1.95 -48.82
CA ALA A 243 -0.43 1.60 -47.66
C ALA A 243 -0.25 2.85 -46.79
N ILE A 244 -0.94 2.88 -45.64
CA ILE A 244 -0.85 3.99 -44.69
C ILE A 244 0.58 4.01 -44.16
N ASP A 245 1.26 5.15 -44.28
CA ASP A 245 2.61 5.31 -43.78
C ASP A 245 2.66 5.04 -42.27
N SER A 246 3.60 4.20 -41.83
CA SER A 246 3.73 3.74 -40.44
C SER A 246 3.89 4.91 -39.46
N GLU A 247 4.50 6.01 -39.90
CA GLU A 247 4.62 7.22 -39.08
C GLU A 247 3.30 7.98 -38.92
N GLU A 248 2.43 7.99 -39.94
CA GLU A 248 1.14 8.67 -39.90
C GLU A 248 0.13 7.91 -39.03
N ASP A 249 0.07 6.58 -39.14
CA ASP A 249 -0.79 5.76 -38.29
C ASP A 249 -0.41 5.86 -36.81
N LYS A 250 0.90 5.91 -36.52
CA LYS A 250 1.41 6.14 -35.16
C LYS A 250 1.00 7.50 -34.59
N LYS A 251 1.09 8.57 -35.39
CA LYS A 251 0.61 9.91 -35.01
C LYS A 251 -0.90 9.94 -34.78
N LEU A 252 -1.67 9.24 -35.61
CA LEU A 252 -3.11 9.11 -35.44
C LEU A 252 -3.47 8.35 -34.16
N LEU A 253 -2.71 7.31 -33.80
CA LEU A 253 -2.88 6.58 -32.56
C LEU A 253 -2.54 7.43 -31.33
N GLU A 254 -1.45 8.20 -31.39
CA GLU A 254 -1.04 9.11 -30.32
C GLU A 254 -2.05 10.25 -30.10
N THR A 255 -2.59 10.83 -31.18
CA THR A 255 -3.65 11.86 -31.08
C THR A 255 -4.94 11.28 -30.48
N LYS A 256 -5.37 10.08 -30.88
CA LYS A 256 -6.50 9.37 -30.26
C LYS A 256 -6.26 9.07 -28.78
N ARG A 257 -5.05 8.62 -28.40
CA ARG A 257 -4.66 8.40 -26.99
C ARG A 257 -4.69 9.69 -26.18
N MET A 258 -4.19 10.79 -26.74
CA MET A 258 -4.23 12.12 -26.12
C MET A 258 -5.67 12.59 -25.85
N VAL A 259 -6.58 12.40 -26.80
CA VAL A 259 -8.02 12.75 -26.64
C VAL A 259 -8.68 11.93 -25.53
N VAL A 260 -8.37 10.63 -25.42
CA VAL A 260 -8.89 9.76 -24.35
C VAL A 260 -8.37 10.20 -22.98
N LEU A 261 -7.07 10.49 -22.88
CA LEU A 261 -6.45 11.01 -21.66
C LEU A 261 -7.04 12.36 -21.26
N GLU A 262 -7.27 13.26 -22.21
CA GLU A 262 -7.87 14.57 -21.93
C GLU A 262 -9.34 14.42 -21.49
N ARG A 263 -10.08 13.49 -22.08
CA ARG A 263 -11.45 13.14 -21.66
C ARG A 263 -11.50 12.54 -20.25
N GLN A 264 -10.55 11.67 -19.90
CA GLN A 264 -10.38 11.15 -18.54
C GLN A 264 -10.01 12.26 -17.55
N LYS A 265 -9.07 13.14 -17.92
CA LYS A 265 -8.66 14.28 -17.08
C LYS A 265 -9.82 15.26 -16.84
N LYS A 266 -10.67 15.49 -17.84
CA LYS A 266 -11.91 16.29 -17.68
C LYS A 266 -12.92 15.60 -16.76
N ARG A 267 -13.08 14.28 -16.82
CA ARG A 267 -13.94 13.52 -15.89
C ARG A 267 -13.46 13.59 -14.45
N LEU A 268 -12.17 13.34 -14.21
CA LEU A 268 -11.58 13.42 -12.86
C LEU A 268 -11.72 14.82 -12.26
N LYS A 269 -11.50 15.87 -13.06
CA LYS A 269 -11.75 17.26 -12.61
C LYS A 269 -13.19 17.55 -12.22
N VAL A 270 -14.18 16.88 -12.82
CA VAL A 270 -15.60 17.03 -12.44
C VAL A 270 -15.88 16.28 -11.14
N GLU A 271 -15.32 15.07 -10.96
CA GLU A 271 -15.42 14.31 -9.71
C GLU A 271 -14.80 15.05 -8.52
N ASP A 272 -13.57 15.57 -8.67
CA ASP A 272 -12.89 16.35 -7.62
C ASP A 272 -13.70 17.59 -7.22
N ASN A 273 -14.37 18.23 -8.19
CA ASN A 273 -15.20 19.41 -7.94
C ASN A 273 -16.50 19.06 -7.19
N LEU A 274 -17.05 17.86 -7.40
CA LEU A 274 -18.22 17.37 -6.65
C LEU A 274 -17.85 17.04 -5.20
N GLU A 275 -16.69 16.42 -4.99
CA GLU A 275 -16.19 16.11 -3.65
C GLU A 275 -15.89 17.40 -2.85
N VAL A 276 -15.23 18.39 -3.47
CA VAL A 276 -14.98 19.70 -2.86
C VAL A 276 -16.28 20.44 -2.52
N LYS A 277 -17.31 20.35 -3.38
CA LYS A 277 -18.64 20.92 -3.09
C LYS A 277 -19.33 20.23 -1.92
N ALA A 278 -19.23 18.90 -1.84
CA ALA A 278 -19.79 18.14 -0.72
C ALA A 278 -19.05 18.45 0.61
N MET A 279 -17.72 18.54 0.58
CA MET A 279 -16.92 18.98 1.73
C MET A 279 -17.29 20.39 2.18
N LYS A 280 -17.48 21.32 1.24
CA LYS A 280 -17.93 22.69 1.55
C LYS A 280 -19.34 22.72 2.14
N ALA A 281 -20.25 21.85 1.68
CA ALA A 281 -21.60 21.73 2.23
C ALA A 281 -21.64 21.12 3.65
N MET A 282 -20.57 20.44 4.08
CA MET A 282 -20.46 19.82 5.42
C MET A 282 -20.09 20.81 6.53
N GLY A 283 -19.60 22.00 6.17
CA GLY A 283 -19.10 23.03 7.10
C GLY A 283 -17.68 22.75 7.61
N GLU A 284 -17.07 23.75 8.27
CA GLU A 284 -15.73 23.63 8.85
C GLU A 284 -15.64 22.49 9.88
N MET A 285 -14.46 21.89 10.02
CA MET A 285 -14.21 20.85 11.01
C MET A 285 -14.25 21.47 12.42
N GLU A 286 -15.23 21.08 13.24
CA GLU A 286 -15.26 21.41 14.67
C GLU A 286 -14.39 20.41 15.46
N GLU A 287 -13.84 20.87 16.59
CA GLU A 287 -12.89 20.16 17.45
C GLU A 287 -13.51 18.87 18.06
N GLY A 288 -13.45 17.76 17.31
CA GLY A 288 -14.01 16.46 17.71
C GLY A 288 -14.70 15.68 16.60
N ASP A 289 -14.82 16.22 15.40
CA ASP A 289 -15.43 15.51 14.30
C ASP A 289 -14.45 14.57 13.59
N ALA A 290 -14.83 13.30 13.48
CA ALA A 290 -14.03 12.27 12.83
C ALA A 290 -14.63 11.92 11.46
N VAL A 291 -13.77 11.87 10.44
CA VAL A 291 -14.09 11.32 9.11
C VAL A 291 -13.91 9.81 9.17
N PHE A 292 -14.93 9.05 8.79
CA PHE A 292 -14.87 7.59 8.81
C PHE A 292 -15.31 7.00 7.46
N GLY A 293 -14.46 6.15 6.88
CA GLY A 293 -14.73 5.37 5.67
C GLY A 293 -14.51 6.10 4.33
N SER A 294 -13.31 6.61 4.06
CA SER A 294 -12.95 7.07 2.70
C SER A 294 -12.41 5.89 1.89
N ASN A 295 -13.28 5.16 1.19
CA ASN A 295 -12.86 4.04 0.35
C ASN A 295 -13.13 4.39 -1.13
N ALA A 296 -12.10 4.89 -1.82
CA ALA A 296 -12.16 5.14 -3.26
C ALA A 296 -11.19 4.18 -3.97
N GLU A 297 -11.72 3.07 -4.48
CA GLU A 297 -11.00 2.26 -5.48
C GLU A 297 -11.08 2.98 -6.85
N VAL A 298 -9.92 3.16 -7.49
CA VAL A 298 -9.81 3.74 -8.83
C VAL A 298 -10.03 2.63 -9.86
N VAL A 299 -11.12 2.69 -10.63
CA VAL A 299 -11.51 1.63 -11.57
C VAL A 299 -11.30 2.06 -13.03
N LYS A 300 -10.73 1.15 -13.84
CA LYS A 300 -10.45 1.32 -15.28
C LYS A 300 -11.75 1.36 -16.14
N LEU A 301 -11.60 1.80 -17.40
CA LEU A 301 -12.69 2.23 -18.30
C LEU A 301 -13.58 1.09 -18.85
N ASP A 302 -13.13 -0.17 -18.80
CA ASP A 302 -13.82 -1.31 -19.42
C ASP A 302 -14.92 -1.97 -18.57
N ASP A 303 -15.35 -1.33 -17.47
CA ASP A 303 -16.28 -1.92 -16.48
C ASP A 303 -17.60 -1.13 -16.38
N LYS A 304 -18.29 -0.89 -17.51
CA LYS A 304 -19.48 -0.01 -17.54
C LYS A 304 -20.72 -0.61 -16.84
N TYR A 305 -20.72 -1.91 -16.54
CA TYR A 305 -21.86 -2.61 -15.91
C TYR A 305 -21.46 -3.50 -14.73
N ARG A 306 -20.24 -3.35 -14.21
CA ARG A 306 -19.84 -4.08 -13.00
C ARG A 306 -20.55 -3.48 -11.78
N PRO A 307 -21.17 -4.30 -10.92
CA PRO A 307 -21.67 -3.83 -9.63
C PRO A 307 -20.56 -3.11 -8.86
N ARG A 308 -20.80 -1.88 -8.44
CA ARG A 308 -19.80 -1.03 -7.77
C ARG A 308 -20.35 -0.50 -6.46
N LYS A 309 -19.49 -0.37 -5.46
CA LYS A 309 -19.86 0.36 -4.24
C LYS A 309 -19.78 1.87 -4.50
N PRO A 310 -20.80 2.65 -4.13
CA PRO A 310 -20.75 4.10 -4.26
C PRO A 310 -19.65 4.68 -3.37
N LYS A 311 -19.03 5.77 -3.84
CA LYS A 311 -18.09 6.55 -3.01
C LYS A 311 -18.90 7.26 -1.92
N TYR A 312 -18.32 7.46 -0.75
CA TYR A 312 -18.99 8.20 0.32
C TYR A 312 -17.99 8.96 1.19
N VAL A 313 -18.46 10.06 1.78
CA VAL A 313 -17.72 10.88 2.76
C VAL A 313 -18.63 11.05 3.96
N ASN A 314 -18.39 10.26 5.01
CA ASN A 314 -19.19 10.26 6.22
C ASN A 314 -18.45 10.98 7.35
N ARG A 315 -19.18 11.78 8.13
CA ARG A 315 -18.67 12.48 9.31
C ARG A 315 -19.55 12.17 10.51
N VAL A 316 -18.92 11.70 11.59
CA VAL A 316 -19.60 11.43 12.87
C VAL A 316 -19.45 12.66 13.74
N HIS A 317 -20.57 13.28 14.14
CA HIS A 317 -20.54 14.43 15.02
C HIS A 317 -20.49 13.96 16.47
N THR A 318 -19.36 14.20 17.13
CA THR A 318 -19.15 13.84 18.54
C THR A 318 -18.96 15.08 19.37
N SER A 319 -19.51 15.08 20.59
CA SER A 319 -19.41 16.25 21.46
C SER A 319 -19.57 15.88 22.92
N TYR A 320 -19.27 16.87 23.77
CA TYR A 320 -19.42 16.77 25.21
C TYR A 320 -20.85 17.06 25.64
N GLU A 321 -21.46 16.12 26.36
CA GLU A 321 -22.76 16.36 26.99
C GLU A 321 -22.59 16.81 28.44
N TRP A 322 -22.67 18.11 28.69
CA TRP A 322 -22.64 18.69 30.04
C TRP A 322 -23.97 18.51 30.78
N ASN A 323 -24.32 17.26 31.12
CA ASN A 323 -25.45 16.98 31.99
C ASN A 323 -25.11 17.31 33.47
N LYS A 324 -26.12 17.35 34.36
CA LYS A 324 -25.92 17.70 35.78
C LYS A 324 -24.95 16.75 36.51
N TYR A 325 -24.80 15.51 36.04
CA TYR A 325 -23.86 14.53 36.56
C TYR A 325 -22.43 14.76 36.03
N ASN A 326 -22.28 15.07 34.75
CA ASN A 326 -20.99 15.33 34.13
C ASN A 326 -20.40 16.64 34.64
N GLN A 327 -21.24 17.63 34.94
CA GLN A 327 -20.82 18.88 35.60
C GLN A 327 -20.25 18.69 37.02
N THR A 328 -20.51 17.55 37.68
CA THR A 328 -19.97 17.29 39.03
C THR A 328 -18.72 16.41 39.02
N HIS A 329 -18.40 15.78 37.89
CA HIS A 329 -17.31 14.80 37.78
C HIS A 329 -16.22 15.18 36.77
N TYR A 330 -16.50 16.15 35.90
CA TYR A 330 -15.60 16.58 34.84
C TYR A 330 -15.48 18.10 34.85
N ASP A 331 -14.27 18.56 34.55
CA ASP A 331 -13.91 19.98 34.48
C ASP A 331 -13.43 20.34 33.08
N HIS A 332 -13.13 21.62 32.82
CA HIS A 332 -12.63 22.05 31.50
C HIS A 332 -11.30 21.38 31.11
N GLU A 333 -10.44 21.11 32.09
CA GLU A 333 -9.15 20.44 31.92
C GLU A 333 -9.28 18.92 31.75
N ASN A 334 -10.39 18.34 32.22
CA ASN A 334 -10.70 16.91 32.13
C ASN A 334 -12.15 16.73 31.68
N PRO A 335 -12.45 16.96 30.39
CA PRO A 335 -13.81 16.94 29.89
C PRO A 335 -14.39 15.51 29.90
N PRO A 336 -15.73 15.36 29.92
CA PRO A 336 -16.38 14.06 29.89
C PRO A 336 -16.08 13.29 28.59
N PRO A 337 -16.27 11.96 28.56
CA PRO A 337 -16.17 11.19 27.31
C PRO A 337 -17.10 11.76 26.24
N LYS A 338 -16.59 11.92 25.00
CA LYS A 338 -17.39 12.40 23.87
C LYS A 338 -18.47 11.39 23.51
N VAL A 339 -19.70 11.86 23.34
CA VAL A 339 -20.83 11.05 22.91
C VAL A 339 -21.23 11.42 21.49
N VAL A 340 -21.69 10.43 20.71
CA VAL A 340 -22.18 10.66 19.35
C VAL A 340 -23.50 11.43 19.42
N GLN A 341 -23.53 12.62 18.83
CA GLN A 341 -24.71 13.47 18.76
C GLN A 341 -25.45 13.38 17.42
N GLY A 342 -24.77 12.95 16.36
CA GLY A 342 -25.39 12.86 15.04
C GLY A 342 -24.45 12.28 13.99
N TYR A 343 -25.01 12.05 12.82
CA TYR A 343 -24.29 11.55 11.66
C TYR A 343 -24.56 12.42 10.44
N LYS A 344 -23.53 12.61 9.63
CA LYS A 344 -23.62 13.25 8.33
C LYS A 344 -23.09 12.29 7.26
N PHE A 345 -23.98 11.83 6.39
CA PHE A 345 -23.67 10.94 5.28
C PHE A 345 -23.72 11.73 3.96
N ASN A 346 -22.64 11.65 3.19
CA ASN A 346 -22.62 12.08 1.79
C ASN A 346 -22.25 10.89 0.92
N ILE A 347 -23.21 10.39 0.15
CA ILE A 347 -23.01 9.22 -0.70
C ILE A 347 -23.12 9.66 -2.15
N PHE A 348 -22.12 9.30 -2.95
CA PHE A 348 -21.95 9.73 -4.33
C PHE A 348 -22.36 8.62 -5.30
N TYR A 349 -23.33 8.96 -6.14
CA TYR A 349 -23.90 8.17 -7.21
C TYR A 349 -23.79 8.93 -8.56
N PRO A 350 -22.57 9.22 -9.07
CA PRO A 350 -22.37 9.98 -10.30
C PRO A 350 -22.87 9.26 -11.58
N ASP A 351 -22.86 7.93 -11.59
CA ASP A 351 -23.17 7.10 -12.77
C ASP A 351 -24.54 6.40 -12.65
N LEU A 352 -25.49 6.99 -11.91
CA LEU A 352 -26.83 6.40 -11.78
C LEU A 352 -27.54 6.44 -13.15
N LEU A 353 -28.02 5.28 -13.61
CA LEU A 353 -28.65 5.15 -14.93
C LEU A 353 -30.01 5.88 -14.99
N ASP A 354 -30.71 5.93 -13.87
CA ASP A 354 -31.99 6.61 -13.74
C ASP A 354 -31.90 7.77 -12.75
N ASN A 355 -31.70 8.97 -13.28
CA ASN A 355 -31.64 10.21 -12.49
C ASN A 355 -32.99 10.60 -11.86
N ALA A 356 -34.09 9.91 -12.19
CA ALA A 356 -35.41 10.18 -11.62
C ALA A 356 -35.67 9.40 -10.32
N THR A 357 -35.01 8.26 -10.13
CA THR A 357 -35.21 7.41 -8.93
C THR A 357 -34.19 7.78 -7.86
N ALA A 358 -34.65 8.37 -6.76
CA ALA A 358 -33.79 8.73 -5.64
C ALA A 358 -33.43 7.48 -4.81
N PRO A 359 -32.18 7.35 -4.32
CA PRO A 359 -31.78 6.28 -3.43
C PRO A 359 -32.58 6.30 -2.13
N THR A 360 -32.95 5.13 -1.65
CA THR A 360 -33.77 4.93 -0.44
C THR A 360 -32.90 4.50 0.73
N CYS A 361 -33.27 4.91 1.95
CA CYS A 361 -32.59 4.51 3.18
C CYS A 361 -33.53 3.77 4.13
N PHE A 362 -33.05 2.68 4.72
CA PHE A 362 -33.78 1.85 5.67
C PHE A 362 -32.97 1.66 6.95
N ILE A 363 -33.64 1.52 8.09
CA ILE A 363 -33.01 1.24 9.38
C ILE A 363 -33.41 -0.18 9.79
N GLU A 364 -32.41 -1.03 9.99
CA GLU A 364 -32.52 -2.42 10.40
C GLU A 364 -31.92 -2.59 11.80
N LYS A 365 -32.46 -3.50 12.60
CA LYS A 365 -31.92 -3.78 13.94
C LYS A 365 -30.74 -4.74 13.81
N ASP A 366 -29.61 -4.41 14.43
CA ASP A 366 -28.44 -5.28 14.48
C ASP A 366 -28.72 -6.33 15.56
N GLY A 367 -29.03 -7.58 15.18
CA GLY A 367 -29.49 -8.64 16.11
C GLY A 367 -28.51 -8.99 17.24
N THR A 368 -27.35 -8.33 17.30
CA THR A 368 -26.29 -8.47 18.29
C THR A 368 -26.44 -7.54 19.50
N SER A 369 -27.08 -6.37 19.37
CA SER A 369 -27.28 -5.45 20.51
C SER A 369 -28.37 -4.40 20.26
N ASP A 370 -29.15 -4.04 21.31
CA ASP A 370 -30.21 -3.03 21.22
C ASP A 370 -29.67 -1.58 21.11
N GLU A 371 -28.39 -1.39 21.41
CA GLU A 371 -27.71 -0.08 21.44
C GLU A 371 -27.32 0.44 20.04
N THR A 372 -27.18 -0.45 19.06
CA THR A 372 -26.78 -0.11 17.68
C THR A 372 -27.79 -0.59 16.65
N CYS A 373 -27.97 0.18 15.57
CA CYS A 373 -28.78 -0.21 14.43
C CYS A 373 -27.98 -0.03 13.13
N ILE A 374 -28.41 -0.72 12.07
CA ILE A 374 -27.77 -0.65 10.76
C ILE A 374 -28.63 0.22 9.85
N ILE A 375 -28.04 1.26 9.28
CA ILE A 375 -28.67 2.05 8.22
C ILE A 375 -28.20 1.55 6.86
N ARG A 376 -29.13 1.11 6.01
CA ARG A 376 -28.88 0.58 4.66
C ARG A 376 -29.35 1.58 3.61
N PHE A 377 -28.53 1.83 2.61
CA PHE A 377 -28.83 2.69 1.47
C PHE A 377 -28.89 1.86 0.19
N GLN A 378 -30.01 1.99 -0.53
CA GLN A 378 -30.28 1.28 -1.78
C GLN A 378 -30.49 2.29 -2.91
N ALA A 379 -29.62 2.26 -3.91
CA ALA A 379 -29.69 3.16 -5.08
C ALA A 379 -30.16 2.45 -6.35
N GLY A 380 -30.00 1.13 -6.44
CA GLY A 380 -30.26 0.35 -7.64
C GLY A 380 -29.03 0.24 -8.56
N PRO A 381 -29.11 -0.57 -9.64
CA PRO A 381 -28.00 -0.81 -10.56
C PRO A 381 -27.48 0.49 -11.19
N PRO A 382 -26.15 0.69 -11.33
CA PRO A 382 -25.04 -0.27 -11.15
C PRO A 382 -24.45 -0.31 -9.72
N TYR A 383 -25.08 0.34 -8.75
CA TYR A 383 -24.53 0.44 -7.40
C TYR A 383 -25.01 -0.67 -6.48
N GLU A 384 -24.08 -1.20 -5.70
CA GLU A 384 -24.39 -2.13 -4.61
C GLU A 384 -24.95 -1.38 -3.39
N ASP A 385 -25.81 -2.06 -2.63
CA ASP A 385 -26.33 -1.55 -1.38
C ASP A 385 -25.21 -1.38 -0.35
N ILE A 386 -25.18 -0.24 0.32
CA ILE A 386 -24.22 0.02 1.40
C ILE A 386 -24.94 0.10 2.74
N ALA A 387 -24.26 -0.34 3.80
CA ALA A 387 -24.81 -0.34 5.13
C ALA A 387 -23.79 0.18 6.16
N PHE A 388 -24.25 0.97 7.12
CA PHE A 388 -23.43 1.52 8.19
C PHE A 388 -24.04 1.20 9.55
N ARG A 389 -23.19 0.90 10.53
CA ARG A 389 -23.61 0.74 11.92
C ARG A 389 -23.67 2.11 12.59
N ILE A 390 -24.82 2.45 13.17
CA ILE A 390 -25.09 3.71 13.87
C ILE A 390 -25.69 3.45 15.25
N VAL A 391 -25.64 4.45 16.13
CA VAL A 391 -26.28 4.37 17.46
C VAL A 391 -27.81 4.41 17.31
N ASN A 392 -28.50 3.52 18.03
CA ASN A 392 -29.96 3.43 18.02
C ASN A 392 -30.58 4.45 18.98
N LYS A 393 -30.71 5.70 18.53
CA LYS A 393 -31.38 6.80 19.25
C LYS A 393 -32.40 7.50 18.35
N GLU A 394 -33.40 8.14 18.95
CA GLU A 394 -34.40 8.90 18.19
C GLU A 394 -33.78 10.08 17.43
N TRP A 395 -34.12 10.21 16.16
CA TRP A 395 -33.64 11.31 15.31
C TRP A 395 -34.50 12.56 15.48
N ASP A 396 -33.85 13.71 15.48
CA ASP A 396 -34.53 15.00 15.37
C ASP A 396 -34.81 15.30 13.89
N ARG A 397 -36.09 15.28 13.50
CA ARG A 397 -36.55 15.56 12.12
C ARG A 397 -36.69 17.05 11.83
N SER A 398 -36.34 17.92 12.78
CA SER A 398 -36.44 19.37 12.61
C SER A 398 -35.36 19.90 11.67
N ARG A 399 -35.75 20.56 10.57
CA ARG A 399 -34.81 21.26 9.67
C ARG A 399 -34.00 22.35 10.39
N LYS A 400 -34.55 22.92 11.47
CA LYS A 400 -33.85 23.93 12.29
C LYS A 400 -32.65 23.35 13.06
N ASN A 401 -32.68 22.05 13.33
CA ASN A 401 -31.64 21.35 14.10
C ASN A 401 -30.68 20.57 13.18
N GLY A 402 -30.63 20.96 11.89
CA GLY A 402 -29.67 20.41 10.92
C GLY A 402 -30.14 19.14 10.21
N PHE A 403 -31.41 18.75 10.30
CA PHE A 403 -31.93 17.61 9.54
C PHE A 403 -32.00 17.93 8.04
N GLN A 404 -31.30 17.14 7.23
CA GLN A 404 -31.28 17.26 5.78
C GLN A 404 -31.37 15.87 5.14
N HIS A 405 -32.31 15.70 4.23
CA HIS A 405 -32.42 14.51 3.40
C HIS A 405 -32.75 14.96 1.98
N THR A 406 -31.72 15.06 1.14
CA THR A 406 -31.83 15.61 -0.22
C THR A 406 -30.90 14.86 -1.17
N PHE A 407 -31.42 14.43 -2.32
CA PHE A 407 -30.63 13.86 -3.41
C PHE A 407 -30.54 14.88 -4.56
N ASN A 408 -29.35 15.42 -4.80
CA ASN A 408 -29.13 16.44 -5.83
C ASN A 408 -27.84 16.14 -6.60
N GLY A 409 -27.91 16.13 -7.93
CA GLY A 409 -26.72 16.04 -8.80
C GLY A 409 -25.87 14.79 -8.57
N GLY A 410 -26.51 13.64 -8.32
CA GLY A 410 -25.82 12.38 -8.04
C GLY A 410 -25.23 12.29 -6.63
N ILE A 411 -25.62 13.18 -5.70
CA ILE A 411 -25.16 13.13 -4.31
C ILE A 411 -26.36 13.02 -3.38
N LEU A 412 -26.36 11.99 -2.53
CA LEU A 412 -27.31 11.83 -1.43
C LEU A 412 -26.72 12.46 -0.17
N HIS A 413 -27.38 13.52 0.30
CA HIS A 413 -27.11 14.14 1.59
C HIS A 413 -28.12 13.63 2.62
N LEU A 414 -27.62 12.93 3.65
CA LEU A 414 -28.40 12.56 4.83
C LEU A 414 -27.70 13.05 6.09
N TYR A 415 -28.21 14.13 6.66
CA TYR A 415 -27.73 14.72 7.92
C TYR A 415 -28.83 14.61 8.96
N PHE A 416 -28.49 14.05 10.13
CA PHE A 416 -29.39 14.02 11.26
C PHE A 416 -28.63 14.08 12.57
N ASN A 417 -29.28 14.71 13.54
CA ASN A 417 -28.84 14.75 14.93
C ASN A 417 -29.83 13.96 15.79
N PHE A 418 -29.35 13.41 16.89
CA PHE A 418 -30.17 12.72 17.87
C PHE A 418 -30.94 13.72 18.73
N LYS A 419 -32.17 13.37 19.10
CA LYS A 419 -32.96 14.16 20.03
C LYS A 419 -32.27 14.20 21.39
N ARG A 420 -32.15 15.41 21.94
CA ARG A 420 -31.66 15.61 23.30
C ARG A 420 -32.84 15.58 24.26
N HIS A 421 -32.92 14.54 25.08
CA HIS A 421 -33.89 14.49 26.16
C HIS A 421 -33.41 15.38 27.30
N ARG A 422 -34.04 16.56 27.47
CA ARG A 422 -33.80 17.39 28.64
C ARG A 422 -34.54 16.78 29.82
N TYR A 423 -33.78 16.25 30.77
CA TYR A 423 -34.34 15.84 32.05
C TYR A 423 -34.88 17.07 32.79
N ARG A 424 -36.19 17.17 32.93
CA ARG A 424 -36.87 18.18 33.73
C ARG A 424 -37.20 17.55 35.08
N ARG A 425 -36.61 18.10 36.16
CA ARG A 425 -36.96 17.72 37.53
C ARG A 425 -38.32 18.28 37.92
#